data_AF-O30803-F1
#
_entry.id   AF-O30803-F1
#
_cell.length_a   1.000
_cell.length_b   1.000
_cell.length_c   1.000
_cell.angle_alpha   90.00
_cell.angle_beta   90.00
_cell.angle_gamma   90.00
#
_symmetry.space_group_name_H-M   'P 1'
#
loop_
_entity.id
_entity.type
_entity.pdbx_description
1 polymer ?
#
loop_
_entity_poly.entity_id
_entity_poly.type
_entity_poly.pdbx_seq_one_letter_code
_entity_poly.pdbx_strand_id
1 'polypeptide(L)'
;MRPAAMRDQASAPAPAEGADFPVAAGVLFGLGLGGFFDGIVLHQVLQWHHMLSSWYPITSIENLELNTLWDGIFHSATYVFVVVGLFILWRRARGRHLSWSNRALAGSLLVGWGLFNLVEGLIDHQWLGVHHVNEQVDRAHWLAWDLGFLAWGLAMLLGGLWLLRDAAPTGWGGSRRAAAMRRAGEGGLRRDTKTLRRAWPWLVLAAGLGLATMPAWRVLAFGIRVSAEDLLQIRCLPW
;
A
#
# COMPACT_ATOMS: atom_id res chain seq x y z
N MET A 1 24.00 -7.96 -70.95
CA MET A 1 23.21 -7.16 -69.99
C MET A 1 22.34 -8.10 -69.15
N ARG A 2 22.64 -8.21 -67.85
CA ARG A 2 21.97 -8.95 -66.77
C ARG A 2 22.09 -8.03 -65.53
N PRO A 3 21.25 -8.13 -64.48
CA PRO A 3 19.80 -7.97 -64.45
C PRO A 3 19.33 -7.01 -63.32
N ALA A 4 18.03 -6.69 -63.35
CA ALA A 4 17.10 -6.52 -62.22
C ALA A 4 17.51 -5.78 -60.92
N ALA A 5 16.85 -4.63 -60.73
CA ALA A 5 16.14 -4.19 -59.52
C ALA A 5 16.84 -4.41 -58.17
N MET A 6 17.56 -3.39 -57.71
CA MET A 6 17.87 -3.18 -56.31
C MET A 6 16.56 -2.78 -55.60
N ARG A 7 15.94 -3.74 -54.91
CA ARG A 7 14.82 -3.49 -53.99
C ARG A 7 15.32 -2.59 -52.86
N ASP A 8 14.68 -1.43 -52.70
CA ASP A 8 14.68 -0.67 -51.47
C ASP A 8 14.25 -1.59 -50.32
N GLN A 9 15.21 -2.03 -49.51
CA GLN A 9 14.91 -2.53 -48.18
C GLN A 9 14.65 -1.30 -47.31
N ALA A 10 13.41 -0.80 -47.35
CA ALA A 10 12.88 0.02 -46.28
C ALA A 10 13.02 -0.80 -44.98
N SER A 11 14.00 -0.43 -44.16
CA SER A 11 14.20 -0.99 -42.84
C SER A 11 12.88 -0.91 -42.08
N ALA A 12 12.33 -2.07 -41.70
CA ALA A 12 11.13 -2.13 -40.89
C ALA A 12 11.35 -1.23 -39.65
N PRO A 13 10.39 -0.37 -39.27
CA PRO A 13 10.55 0.46 -38.09
C PRO A 13 10.83 -0.46 -36.90
N ALA A 14 11.94 -0.19 -36.19
CA ALA A 14 12.30 -0.92 -34.99
C ALA A 14 11.08 -0.96 -34.06
N PRO A 15 10.73 -2.12 -33.47
CA PRO A 15 9.60 -2.20 -32.56
C PRO A 15 9.80 -1.15 -31.48
N ALA A 16 8.82 -0.26 -31.29
CA ALA A 16 8.90 0.82 -30.31
C ALA A 16 9.22 0.22 -28.94
N GLU A 17 10.44 0.43 -28.45
CA GLU A 17 10.84 -0.03 -27.12
C GLU A 17 9.87 0.58 -26.09
N GLY A 18 9.16 -0.31 -25.38
CA GLY A 18 8.25 0.07 -24.33
C GLY A 18 8.98 0.85 -23.26
N ALA A 19 8.33 1.85 -22.65
CA ALA A 19 8.93 2.56 -21.52
C ALA A 19 8.97 1.64 -20.30
N ASP A 20 10.10 1.66 -19.60
CA ASP A 20 10.27 0.94 -18.34
C ASP A 20 9.25 1.36 -17.28
N PHE A 21 8.97 0.43 -16.36
CA PHE A 21 8.10 0.67 -15.21
C PHE A 21 8.56 1.92 -14.41
N PRO A 22 7.66 2.87 -14.09
CA PRO A 22 8.04 4.07 -13.35
C PRO A 22 8.29 3.74 -11.88
N VAL A 23 9.55 3.42 -11.55
CA VAL A 23 10.00 3.09 -10.18
C VAL A 23 9.55 4.13 -9.16
N ALA A 24 9.62 5.43 -9.51
CA ALA A 24 9.17 6.52 -8.63
C ALA A 24 7.68 6.40 -8.23
N ALA A 25 6.82 5.92 -9.12
CA ALA A 25 5.41 5.68 -8.78
C ALA A 25 5.27 4.57 -7.75
N GLY A 26 6.02 3.48 -7.90
CA GLY A 26 6.00 2.37 -6.94
C GLY A 26 6.60 2.75 -5.58
N VAL A 27 7.65 3.58 -5.54
CA VAL A 27 8.20 4.11 -4.28
C VAL A 27 7.18 4.98 -3.56
N LEU A 28 6.49 5.88 -4.27
CA LEU A 28 5.43 6.71 -3.67
C LEU A 28 4.24 5.89 -3.18
N PHE A 29 3.87 4.83 -3.92
CA PHE A 29 2.89 3.86 -3.40
C PHE A 29 3.39 3.15 -2.16
N GLY A 30 4.66 2.76 -2.09
CA GLY A 30 5.24 2.12 -0.91
C GLY A 30 5.21 3.04 0.32
N LEU A 31 5.61 4.30 0.15
CA LEU A 31 5.53 5.33 1.21
C LEU A 31 4.10 5.51 1.71
N GLY A 32 3.16 5.71 0.78
CA GLY A 32 1.76 5.93 1.12
C GLY A 32 1.10 4.71 1.77
N LEU A 33 1.33 3.51 1.24
CA LEU A 33 0.77 2.27 1.81
C LEU A 33 1.40 1.90 3.15
N GLY A 34 2.71 2.15 3.33
CA GLY A 34 3.37 1.97 4.62
C GLY A 34 2.78 2.88 5.68
N GLY A 35 2.63 4.17 5.37
CA GLY A 35 2.00 5.11 6.30
C GLY A 35 0.51 4.84 6.52
N PHE A 36 -0.23 4.36 5.52
CA PHE A 36 -1.60 3.89 5.76
C PHE A 36 -1.66 2.67 6.66
N PHE A 37 -0.74 1.72 6.49
CA PHE A 37 -0.70 0.55 7.37
C PHE A 37 -0.42 0.96 8.80
N ASP A 38 0.57 1.83 9.02
CA ASP A 38 0.90 2.38 10.32
C ASP A 38 -0.29 3.15 10.93
N GLY A 39 -0.85 4.13 10.22
CA GLY A 39 -1.95 4.93 10.71
C GLY A 39 -3.27 4.16 10.91
N ILE A 40 -3.61 3.21 10.03
CA ILE A 40 -4.85 2.43 10.17
C ILE A 40 -4.66 1.31 11.18
N VAL A 41 -3.62 0.49 11.01
CA VAL A 41 -3.45 -0.72 11.81
C VAL A 41 -2.89 -0.36 13.18
N LEU A 42 -1.82 0.43 13.26
CA LEU A 42 -1.16 0.71 14.54
C LEU A 42 -1.89 1.81 15.30
N HIS A 43 -2.29 2.93 14.65
CA HIS A 43 -2.96 4.01 15.39
C HIS A 43 -4.43 3.77 15.68
N GLN A 44 -5.19 3.18 14.74
CA GLN A 44 -6.65 3.15 14.85
C GLN A 44 -7.20 1.79 15.28
N VAL A 45 -6.71 0.70 14.67
CA VAL A 45 -7.20 -0.66 14.96
C VAL A 45 -6.59 -1.20 16.25
N LEU A 46 -5.25 -1.22 16.33
CA LEU A 46 -4.53 -1.71 17.51
C LEU A 46 -4.40 -0.65 18.58
N GLN A 47 -4.39 0.63 18.20
CA GLN A 47 -4.25 1.77 19.10
C GLN A 47 -2.98 1.69 19.94
N TRP A 48 -1.90 1.17 19.33
CA TRP A 48 -0.61 0.99 19.98
C TRP A 48 0.06 2.32 20.27
N HIS A 49 -0.14 3.30 19.39
CA HIS A 49 0.36 4.66 19.50
C HIS A 49 -0.46 5.59 18.63
N HIS A 50 -0.32 6.91 18.82
CA HIS A 50 -0.88 7.92 17.93
C HIS A 50 0.20 8.97 17.66
N MET A 51 0.01 9.86 16.68
CA MET A 51 1.06 10.78 16.23
C MET A 51 1.78 11.55 17.35
N LEU A 52 1.09 11.91 18.44
CA LEU A 52 1.66 12.69 19.53
C LEU A 52 1.49 12.01 20.91
N SER A 53 1.20 10.71 20.97
CA SER A 53 0.71 10.08 22.20
C SER A 53 1.73 10.02 23.33
N SER A 54 3.04 10.04 23.04
CA SER A 54 4.07 10.16 24.10
C SER A 54 4.17 11.56 24.67
N TRP A 55 3.90 12.60 23.88
CA TRP A 55 3.89 14.00 24.36
C TRP A 55 2.56 14.39 25.01
N TYR A 56 1.45 13.89 24.45
CA TYR A 56 0.09 14.15 24.89
C TYR A 56 -0.64 12.81 25.10
N PRO A 57 -0.49 12.18 26.28
CA PRO A 57 -1.07 10.87 26.56
C PRO A 57 -2.59 10.86 26.43
N ILE A 58 -3.15 9.77 25.91
CA ILE A 58 -4.59 9.65 25.63
C ILE A 58 -5.36 9.24 26.89
N THR A 59 -5.27 10.11 27.90
CA THR A 59 -5.96 9.98 29.20
C THR A 59 -7.04 11.05 29.39
N SER A 60 -7.24 11.93 28.40
CA SER A 60 -8.29 12.95 28.35
C SER A 60 -8.93 13.01 26.96
N ILE A 61 -10.15 13.54 26.88
CA ILE A 61 -10.84 13.77 25.60
C ILE A 61 -10.07 14.77 24.74
N GLU A 62 -9.54 15.83 25.34
CA GLU A 62 -8.74 16.84 24.63
C GLU A 62 -7.51 16.23 23.95
N ASN A 63 -6.75 15.38 24.66
CA ASN A 63 -5.59 14.71 24.09
C ASN A 63 -5.98 13.67 23.03
N LEU A 64 -7.13 13.02 23.18
CA LEU A 64 -7.68 12.13 22.16
C LEU A 64 -8.03 12.89 20.87
N GLU A 65 -8.70 14.04 20.98
CA GLU A 65 -9.05 14.90 19.84
C GLU A 65 -7.80 15.42 19.14
N LEU A 66 -6.80 15.88 19.91
CA LEU A 66 -5.51 16.34 19.38
C LEU A 66 -4.80 15.22 18.59
N ASN A 67 -4.69 14.03 19.17
CA ASN A 67 -4.06 12.88 18.49
C ASN A 67 -4.85 12.45 17.26
N THR A 68 -6.19 12.45 17.33
CA THR A 68 -7.05 12.11 16.19
C THR A 68 -6.87 13.10 15.03
N LEU A 69 -6.72 14.40 15.33
CA LEU A 69 -6.43 15.42 14.32
C LEU A 69 -5.09 15.15 13.63
N TRP A 70 -4.03 14.92 14.40
CA TRP A 70 -2.70 14.71 13.85
C TRP A 70 -2.56 13.39 13.11
N ASP A 71 -3.22 12.33 13.56
CA ASP A 71 -3.40 11.11 12.79
C ASP A 71 -4.07 11.41 11.44
N GLY A 72 -5.13 12.21 11.42
CA GLY A 72 -5.82 12.59 10.17
C GLY A 72 -4.93 13.39 9.20
N ILE A 73 -4.09 14.29 9.73
CA ILE A 73 -3.11 15.05 8.93
C ILE A 73 -2.06 14.09 8.35
N PHE A 74 -1.55 13.16 9.17
CA PHE A 74 -0.62 12.12 8.75
C PHE A 74 -1.21 11.25 7.62
N HIS A 75 -2.43 10.75 7.79
CA HIS A 75 -3.16 10.00 6.77
C HIS A 75 -3.38 10.81 5.48
N SER A 76 -3.60 12.11 5.60
CA SER A 76 -3.76 12.98 4.44
C SER A 76 -2.45 13.10 3.65
N ALA A 77 -1.31 13.16 4.33
CA ALA A 77 0.01 13.17 3.69
C ALA A 77 0.29 11.84 2.96
N THR A 78 -0.02 10.70 3.59
CA THR A 78 0.16 9.37 2.98
C THR A 78 -0.77 9.15 1.80
N TYR A 79 -2.02 9.66 1.87
CA TYR A 79 -2.96 9.70 0.75
C TYR A 79 -2.39 10.45 -0.45
N VAL A 80 -1.78 11.61 -0.23
CA VAL A 80 -1.14 12.40 -1.30
C VAL A 80 -0.03 11.61 -1.99
N PHE A 81 0.81 10.86 -1.25
CA PHE A 81 1.83 10.00 -1.89
C PHE A 81 1.19 8.97 -2.83
N VAL A 82 0.10 8.33 -2.42
CA VAL A 82 -0.63 7.39 -3.29
C VAL A 82 -1.19 8.08 -4.53
N VAL A 83 -1.83 9.25 -4.38
CA VAL A 83 -2.42 10.00 -5.51
C VAL A 83 -1.34 10.44 -6.50
N VAL A 84 -0.21 10.95 -6.01
CA VAL A 84 0.92 11.38 -6.86
C VAL A 84 1.55 10.18 -7.56
N GLY A 85 1.76 9.06 -6.84
CA GLY A 85 2.25 7.81 -7.43
C GLY A 85 1.34 7.32 -8.56
N LEU A 86 0.02 7.34 -8.33
CA LEU A 86 -0.98 6.99 -9.33
C LEU A 86 -0.94 7.92 -10.54
N PHE A 87 -0.84 9.23 -10.31
CA PHE A 87 -0.76 10.21 -11.38
C PHE A 87 0.50 10.00 -12.26
N ILE A 88 1.66 9.73 -11.66
CA ILE A 88 2.90 9.43 -12.39
C ILE A 88 2.74 8.16 -13.22
N LEU A 89 2.21 7.08 -12.62
CA LEU A 89 1.96 5.82 -13.31
C LEU A 89 1.00 6.02 -14.49
N TRP A 90 -0.12 6.71 -14.27
CA TRP A 90 -1.13 6.99 -15.29
C TRP A 90 -0.56 7.81 -16.45
N ARG A 91 0.19 8.87 -16.15
CA ARG A 91 0.78 9.76 -17.16
C ARG A 91 1.82 9.02 -18.01
N ARG A 92 2.59 8.11 -17.43
CA ARG A 92 3.52 7.24 -18.16
C ARG A 92 2.77 6.21 -19.03
N ALA A 93 1.72 5.60 -18.51
CA ALA A 93 0.92 4.59 -19.23
C ALA A 93 0.12 5.16 -20.40
N ARG A 94 -0.28 6.43 -20.31
CA ARG A 94 -0.99 7.14 -21.38
C ARG A 94 -0.10 7.51 -22.57
N GLY A 95 1.18 7.80 -22.32
CA GLY A 95 2.08 8.34 -23.35
C GLY A 95 2.86 7.29 -24.14
N ARG A 96 3.04 6.08 -23.60
CA ARG A 96 3.86 5.01 -24.18
C ARG A 96 3.32 3.64 -23.80
N HIS A 97 3.62 2.62 -24.62
CA HIS A 97 3.42 1.23 -24.20
C HIS A 97 4.38 0.93 -23.06
N LEU A 98 3.84 0.63 -21.88
CA LEU A 98 4.62 0.40 -20.67
C LEU A 98 5.00 -1.07 -20.53
N SER A 99 6.27 -1.36 -20.27
CA SER A 99 6.72 -2.70 -19.91
C SER A 99 6.39 -2.95 -18.43
N TRP A 100 5.28 -3.64 -18.19
CA TRP A 100 4.88 -4.01 -16.84
C TRP A 100 5.84 -5.06 -16.26
N SER A 101 6.45 -4.75 -15.11
CA SER A 101 7.34 -5.66 -14.39
C SER A 101 6.86 -5.82 -12.96
N ASN A 102 6.39 -7.02 -12.61
CA ASN A 102 5.98 -7.35 -11.24
C ASN A 102 7.15 -7.20 -10.26
N ARG A 103 8.38 -7.50 -10.69
CA ARG A 103 9.59 -7.32 -9.87
C ARG A 103 9.85 -5.84 -9.61
N ALA A 104 9.75 -5.00 -10.64
CA ALA A 104 9.95 -3.56 -10.47
C ALA A 104 8.88 -2.93 -9.57
N LEU A 105 7.62 -3.34 -9.73
CA LEU A 105 6.52 -2.90 -8.87
C LEU A 105 6.75 -3.34 -7.42
N ALA A 106 6.98 -4.64 -7.16
CA ALA A 106 7.20 -5.15 -5.82
C ALA A 106 8.45 -4.54 -5.17
N GLY A 107 9.55 -4.45 -5.92
CA GLY A 107 10.80 -3.87 -5.44
C GLY A 107 10.66 -2.41 -5.06
N SER A 108 10.04 -1.59 -5.91
CA SER A 108 9.81 -0.17 -5.63
C SER A 108 8.82 0.05 -4.48
N LEU A 109 7.78 -0.77 -4.36
CA LEU A 109 6.87 -0.76 -3.20
C LEU A 109 7.60 -1.04 -1.90
N LEU A 110 8.43 -2.08 -1.85
CA LEU A 110 9.22 -2.43 -0.66
C LEU A 110 10.24 -1.35 -0.30
N VAL A 111 10.88 -0.71 -1.29
CA VAL A 111 11.75 0.44 -1.05
C VAL A 111 10.96 1.58 -0.41
N GLY A 112 9.80 1.94 -0.98
CA GLY A 112 8.98 3.03 -0.44
C GLY A 112 8.50 2.77 0.99
N TRP A 113 7.99 1.56 1.25
CA TRP A 113 7.52 1.18 2.59
C TRP A 113 8.70 1.14 3.58
N GLY A 114 9.81 0.50 3.20
CA GLY A 114 11.02 0.48 4.03
C GLY A 114 11.54 1.87 4.39
N LEU A 115 11.54 2.80 3.41
CA LEU A 115 11.91 4.19 3.66
C LEU A 115 10.95 4.89 4.63
N PHE A 116 9.64 4.67 4.49
CA PHE A 116 8.66 5.19 5.43
C PHE A 116 9.00 4.74 6.87
N ASN A 117 9.12 3.43 7.10
CA ASN A 117 9.43 2.88 8.42
C ASN A 117 10.75 3.41 9.00
N LEU A 118 11.78 3.57 8.18
CA LEU A 118 13.07 4.06 8.65
C LEU A 118 13.04 5.54 9.01
N VAL A 119 12.35 6.36 8.21
CA VAL A 119 12.26 7.80 8.45
C VAL A 119 11.38 8.08 9.65
N GLU A 120 10.19 7.49 9.69
CA GLU A 120 9.25 7.58 10.81
C GLU A 120 9.93 7.07 12.09
N GLY A 121 10.45 5.84 12.09
CA GLY A 121 11.08 5.27 13.28
C GLY A 121 12.32 6.02 13.77
N LEU A 122 13.15 6.60 12.90
CA LEU A 122 14.32 7.36 13.33
C LEU A 122 13.96 8.77 13.82
N ILE A 123 13.06 9.46 13.12
CA ILE A 123 12.72 10.84 13.44
C ILE A 123 11.72 10.87 14.58
N ASP A 124 10.60 10.18 14.45
CA ASP A 124 9.47 10.31 15.35
C ASP A 124 9.66 9.49 16.62
N HIS A 125 10.11 8.23 16.52
CA HIS A 125 10.35 7.38 17.70
C HIS A 125 11.67 7.69 18.42
N GLN A 126 12.80 7.79 17.69
CA GLN A 126 14.11 7.92 18.33
C GLN A 126 14.52 9.37 18.61
N TRP A 127 14.36 10.27 17.64
CA TRP A 127 14.88 11.63 17.78
C TRP A 127 13.91 12.54 18.54
N LEU A 128 12.67 12.62 18.07
CA LEU A 128 11.65 13.47 18.69
C LEU A 128 11.00 12.79 19.89
N GLY A 129 10.86 11.46 19.86
CA GLY A 129 10.13 10.71 20.88
C GLY A 129 8.68 11.17 20.99
N VAL A 130 8.06 11.52 19.85
CA VAL A 130 6.66 11.99 19.79
C VAL A 130 5.67 10.86 20.07
N HIS A 131 6.08 9.64 19.73
CA HIS A 131 5.43 8.38 20.06
C HIS A 131 6.43 7.23 19.96
N HIS A 132 6.05 6.03 20.38
CA HIS A 132 6.82 4.79 20.21
C HIS A 132 5.94 3.70 19.60
N VAL A 133 6.53 2.70 18.92
CA VAL A 133 5.78 1.69 18.13
C VAL A 133 4.68 0.96 18.91
N ASN A 134 4.89 0.73 20.20
CA ASN A 134 3.90 0.10 21.06
C ASN A 134 3.98 0.70 22.47
N GLU A 135 3.11 1.67 22.73
CA GLU A 135 3.02 2.35 24.03
C GLU A 135 2.11 1.62 25.02
N GLN A 136 1.45 0.53 24.60
CA GLN A 136 0.61 -0.30 25.47
C GLN A 136 1.45 -1.24 26.36
N VAL A 137 2.71 -1.51 25.99
CA VAL A 137 3.64 -2.28 26.84
C VAL A 137 4.41 -1.37 27.79
N ASP A 138 5.00 -1.96 28.83
CA ASP A 138 5.88 -1.22 29.75
C ASP A 138 6.98 -0.48 29.00
N ARG A 139 7.26 0.76 29.44
CA ARG A 139 8.26 1.65 28.84
C ARG A 139 9.65 1.02 28.67
N ALA A 140 10.02 0.09 29.53
CA ALA A 140 11.28 -0.65 29.42
C ALA A 140 11.42 -1.44 28.09
N HIS A 141 10.31 -1.75 27.43
CA HIS A 141 10.27 -2.51 26.19
C HIS A 141 10.11 -1.65 24.93
N TRP A 142 9.85 -0.34 25.05
CA TRP A 142 9.60 0.54 23.89
C TRP A 142 10.75 0.51 22.89
N LEU A 143 11.99 0.63 23.37
CA LEU A 143 13.18 0.58 22.51
C LEU A 143 13.27 -0.72 21.71
N ALA A 144 12.87 -1.86 22.28
CA ALA A 144 12.91 -3.13 21.57
C ALA A 144 11.92 -3.16 20.40
N TRP A 145 10.72 -2.60 20.58
CA TRP A 145 9.72 -2.47 19.52
C TRP A 145 10.16 -1.49 18.43
N ASP A 146 10.71 -0.34 18.81
CA ASP A 146 11.23 0.65 17.84
C ASP A 146 12.37 0.07 17.00
N LEU A 147 13.32 -0.63 17.63
CA LEU A 147 14.40 -1.31 16.92
C LEU A 147 13.88 -2.43 16.00
N GLY A 148 12.85 -3.16 16.43
CA GLY A 148 12.17 -4.15 15.59
C GLY A 148 11.53 -3.53 14.35
N PHE A 149 10.88 -2.38 14.51
CA PHE A 149 10.27 -1.63 13.41
C PHE A 149 11.31 -1.08 12.43
N LEU A 150 12.43 -0.54 12.93
CA LEU A 150 13.56 -0.11 12.10
C LEU A 150 14.21 -1.28 11.36
N ALA A 151 14.43 -2.42 12.04
CA ALA A 151 14.97 -3.62 11.42
C ALA A 151 14.05 -4.14 10.31
N TRP A 152 12.74 -4.09 10.52
CA TRP A 152 11.75 -4.44 9.49
C TRP A 152 11.79 -3.47 8.30
N GLY A 153 11.85 -2.16 8.56
CA GLY A 153 12.03 -1.14 7.52
C GLY A 153 13.28 -1.37 6.68
N LEU A 154 14.41 -1.65 7.34
CA LEU A 154 15.68 -1.96 6.67
C LEU A 154 15.59 -3.23 5.83
N ALA A 155 14.96 -4.30 6.35
CA ALA A 155 14.76 -5.54 5.60
C ALA A 155 13.94 -5.32 4.32
N MET A 156 12.84 -4.56 4.40
CA MET A 156 12.04 -4.18 3.24
C MET A 156 12.85 -3.35 2.24
N LEU A 157 13.59 -2.34 2.70
CA LEU A 157 14.43 -1.50 1.85
C LEU A 157 15.46 -2.33 1.08
N LEU A 158 16.21 -3.19 1.78
CA LEU A 158 17.24 -4.03 1.17
C LEU A 158 16.64 -5.06 0.21
N GLY A 159 15.53 -5.71 0.59
CA GLY A 159 14.81 -6.64 -0.28
C GLY A 159 14.26 -5.96 -1.54
N GLY A 160 13.74 -4.74 -1.40
CA GLY A 160 13.26 -3.93 -2.50
C GLY A 160 14.38 -3.52 -3.47
N LEU A 161 15.51 -3.06 -2.95
CA LEU A 161 16.70 -2.75 -3.74
C LEU A 161 17.25 -3.98 -4.46
N TRP A 162 17.25 -5.15 -3.83
CA TRP A 162 17.64 -6.40 -4.46
C TRP A 162 16.72 -6.76 -5.65
N LEU A 163 15.41 -6.66 -5.47
CA LEU A 163 14.45 -6.92 -6.57
C LEU A 163 14.62 -5.96 -7.76
N LEU A 164 15.00 -4.71 -7.49
CA LEU A 164 15.22 -3.69 -8.53
C LEU A 164 16.54 -3.89 -9.30
N ARG A 165 17.58 -4.46 -8.68
CA ARG A 165 18.87 -4.74 -9.35
C ARG A 165 18.73 -5.73 -10.52
N ASP A 166 17.88 -6.74 -10.35
CA ASP A 166 17.66 -7.78 -11.37
C ASP A 166 16.52 -7.45 -12.34
N ALA A 167 15.90 -6.26 -12.22
CA ALA A 167 14.81 -5.83 -13.08
C ALA A 167 15.27 -5.19 -14.40
N ALA A 168 16.60 -5.06 -14.62
CA ALA A 168 17.19 -4.65 -15.89
C ALA A 168 16.86 -5.66 -17.02
N PRO A 169 16.84 -5.24 -18.30
CA PRO A 169 16.17 -5.98 -19.36
C PRO A 169 16.87 -7.31 -19.64
N THR A 170 16.35 -8.39 -19.06
CA THR A 170 16.59 -9.73 -19.58
C THR A 170 15.80 -9.84 -20.87
N GLY A 171 16.55 -9.81 -21.99
CA GLY A 171 16.01 -9.89 -23.33
C GLY A 171 14.98 -11.03 -23.48
N TRP A 172 13.84 -10.67 -24.05
CA TRP A 172 12.87 -11.50 -24.76
C TRP A 172 13.00 -13.03 -24.58
N GLY A 173 12.60 -13.54 -23.41
CA GLY A 173 12.46 -14.99 -23.16
C GLY A 173 11.01 -15.50 -23.02
N GLY A 174 10.01 -14.61 -23.03
CA GLY A 174 8.64 -14.93 -22.60
C GLY A 174 7.63 -15.34 -23.67
N SER A 175 7.94 -15.18 -24.96
CA SER A 175 6.92 -15.29 -26.03
C SER A 175 6.57 -16.73 -26.45
N ARG A 176 7.19 -17.76 -25.88
CA ARG A 176 6.86 -19.16 -26.23
C ARG A 176 5.84 -19.85 -25.31
N ARG A 177 5.60 -19.33 -24.10
CA ARG A 177 4.64 -19.96 -23.15
C ARG A 177 3.20 -19.46 -23.31
N ALA A 178 3.00 -18.21 -23.73
CA ALA A 178 1.65 -17.64 -23.90
C ALA A 178 0.90 -18.20 -25.14
N ALA A 179 1.63 -18.69 -26.16
CA ALA A 179 1.04 -19.28 -27.35
C ALA A 179 0.58 -20.74 -27.15
N ALA A 180 1.14 -21.46 -26.17
CA ALA A 180 0.85 -22.88 -25.92
C ALA A 180 -0.42 -23.11 -25.08
N MET A 181 -0.92 -22.11 -24.35
CA MET A 181 -2.13 -22.24 -23.51
C MET A 181 -3.44 -21.80 -24.20
N ARG A 182 -3.39 -21.35 -25.46
CA ARG A 182 -4.59 -20.90 -26.22
C ARG A 182 -5.31 -22.00 -27.01
N ARG A 183 -4.94 -23.27 -26.85
CA ARG A 183 -5.60 -24.41 -27.51
C ARG A 183 -5.89 -25.57 -26.56
N ALA A 184 -6.62 -25.30 -25.48
CA ALA A 184 -7.24 -26.35 -24.70
C ALA A 184 -8.58 -25.87 -24.12
N GLY A 185 -9.68 -26.43 -24.64
CA GLY A 185 -10.92 -26.57 -23.89
C GLY A 185 -11.98 -25.49 -24.05
N GLU A 186 -12.55 -25.34 -25.26
CA GLU A 186 -13.94 -24.89 -25.37
C GLU A 186 -14.86 -26.11 -25.21
N GLY A 187 -15.64 -26.14 -24.13
CA GLY A 187 -16.58 -27.22 -23.84
C GLY A 187 -17.02 -27.22 -22.38
N GLY A 188 -17.71 -26.17 -21.94
CA GLY A 188 -18.24 -26.08 -20.59
C GLY A 188 -19.36 -25.06 -20.47
N LEU A 189 -20.52 -25.51 -19.99
CA LEU A 189 -21.76 -24.77 -19.79
C LEU A 189 -21.51 -23.37 -19.20
N ARG A 190 -21.61 -22.33 -20.04
CA ARG A 190 -21.33 -20.94 -19.68
C ARG A 190 -22.48 -20.38 -18.84
N ARG A 191 -22.56 -20.76 -17.56
CA ARG A 191 -23.38 -20.05 -16.57
C ARG A 191 -23.01 -18.57 -16.63
N ASP A 192 -24.00 -17.68 -16.61
CA ASP A 192 -23.82 -16.24 -16.76
C ASP A 192 -23.13 -15.61 -15.53
N THR A 193 -21.85 -15.92 -15.35
CA THR A 193 -20.98 -15.42 -14.28
C THR A 193 -20.51 -13.99 -14.53
N LYS A 194 -20.86 -13.38 -15.68
CA LYS A 194 -20.52 -11.99 -16.00
C LYS A 194 -21.18 -11.02 -15.02
N THR A 195 -22.41 -11.28 -14.63
CA THR A 195 -23.17 -10.42 -13.71
C THR A 195 -22.56 -10.45 -12.30
N LEU A 196 -22.25 -11.64 -11.78
CA LEU A 196 -21.61 -11.79 -10.47
C LEU A 196 -20.21 -11.14 -10.41
N ARG A 197 -19.39 -11.31 -11.47
CA ARG A 197 -18.06 -10.68 -11.54
C ARG A 197 -18.12 -9.15 -11.62
N ARG A 198 -19.18 -8.58 -12.21
CA ARG A 198 -19.41 -7.13 -12.24
C ARG A 198 -19.95 -6.59 -10.92
N ALA A 199 -20.76 -7.39 -10.21
CA ALA A 199 -21.32 -7.03 -8.91
C ALA A 199 -20.29 -7.17 -7.77
N TRP A 200 -19.29 -8.04 -7.91
CA TRP A 200 -18.33 -8.36 -6.86
C TRP A 200 -17.68 -7.15 -6.17
N PRO A 201 -17.14 -6.12 -6.88
CA PRO A 201 -16.54 -4.96 -6.22
C PRO A 201 -17.54 -4.19 -5.35
N TRP A 202 -18.79 -4.10 -5.80
CA TRP A 202 -19.86 -3.43 -5.06
C TRP A 202 -20.30 -4.23 -3.83
N LEU A 203 -20.33 -5.57 -3.94
CA LEU A 203 -20.61 -6.45 -2.81
C LEU A 203 -19.51 -6.35 -1.74
N VAL A 204 -18.24 -6.33 -2.16
CA VAL A 204 -17.10 -6.14 -1.25
C VAL A 204 -17.16 -4.76 -0.59
N LEU A 205 -17.47 -3.70 -1.35
CA LEU A 205 -17.64 -2.35 -0.81
C LEU A 205 -18.79 -2.30 0.21
N ALA A 206 -19.95 -2.87 -0.13
CA ALA A 206 -21.11 -2.91 0.76
C ALA A 206 -20.81 -3.68 2.05
N ALA A 207 -20.14 -4.84 1.95
CA ALA A 207 -19.72 -5.61 3.11
C ALA A 207 -18.72 -4.82 3.98
N GLY A 208 -17.74 -4.16 3.37
CA GLY A 208 -16.77 -3.32 4.08
C GLY A 208 -17.43 -2.15 4.80
N LEU A 209 -18.35 -1.42 4.15
CA LEU A 209 -19.12 -0.34 4.77
C LEU A 209 -20.03 -0.86 5.89
N GLY A 210 -20.65 -2.03 5.70
CA GLY A 210 -21.45 -2.69 6.73
C GLY A 210 -20.64 -3.03 7.97
N LEU A 211 -19.43 -3.59 7.79
CA LEU A 211 -18.50 -3.90 8.89
C LEU A 211 -18.00 -2.62 9.59
N ALA A 212 -17.59 -1.61 8.83
CA ALA A 212 -17.13 -0.34 9.38
C ALA A 212 -18.22 0.40 10.19
N THR A 213 -19.49 0.20 9.85
CA THR A 213 -20.63 0.80 10.56
C THR A 213 -21.29 -0.16 11.55
N MET A 214 -20.72 -1.35 11.77
CA MET A 214 -21.28 -2.40 12.65
C MET A 214 -21.72 -1.88 14.03
N PRO A 215 -20.96 -1.00 14.73
CA PRO A 215 -21.40 -0.46 16.02
C PRO A 215 -22.74 0.28 15.97
N ALA A 216 -23.02 1.03 14.89
CA ALA A 216 -24.30 1.73 14.72
C ALA A 216 -25.48 0.74 14.57
N TRP A 217 -25.23 -0.39 13.89
CA TRP A 217 -26.22 -1.46 13.78
C TRP A 217 -26.51 -2.14 15.13
N ARG A 218 -25.54 -2.19 16.06
CA ARG A 218 -25.79 -2.73 17.41
C ARG A 218 -26.74 -1.85 18.22
N VAL A 219 -26.63 -0.53 18.10
CA VAL A 219 -27.56 0.41 18.74
C VAL A 219 -28.98 0.23 18.19
N LEU A 220 -29.11 0.11 16.87
CA LEU A 220 -30.40 -0.08 16.21
C LEU A 220 -31.01 -1.48 16.47
N ALA A 221 -30.19 -2.52 16.50
CA ALA A 221 -30.65 -3.90 16.66
C ALA A 221 -30.89 -4.32 18.11
N PHE A 222 -30.12 -3.77 19.07
CA PHE A 222 -30.16 -4.18 20.47
C PHE A 222 -30.57 -3.05 21.44
N GLY A 223 -30.80 -1.82 20.95
CA GLY A 223 -31.27 -0.69 21.76
C GLY A 223 -30.23 -0.12 22.74
N ILE A 224 -28.96 -0.52 22.65
CA ILE A 224 -27.89 -0.07 23.56
C ILE A 224 -27.45 1.33 23.14
N ARG A 225 -27.72 2.37 23.95
CA ARG A 225 -27.13 3.70 23.74
C ARG A 225 -25.73 3.70 24.36
N VAL A 226 -24.70 3.84 23.54
CA VAL A 226 -23.32 3.96 24.00
C VAL A 226 -23.07 5.44 24.36
N SER A 227 -22.76 5.72 25.62
CA SER A 227 -22.35 7.05 26.08
C SER A 227 -20.87 7.32 25.77
N ALA A 228 -20.43 8.59 25.83
CA ALA A 228 -19.02 8.93 25.70
C ALA A 228 -18.17 8.27 26.81
N GLU A 229 -18.74 8.09 28.01
CA GLU A 229 -18.14 7.39 29.13
C GLU A 229 -17.98 5.88 28.84
N ASP A 230 -18.96 5.26 28.19
CA ASP A 230 -18.87 3.84 27.76
C ASP A 230 -17.77 3.63 26.70
N LEU A 231 -17.56 4.60 25.81
CA LEU A 231 -16.48 4.54 24.80
C LEU A 231 -15.09 4.68 25.43
N LEU A 232 -14.95 5.52 26.46
CA LEU A 232 -13.72 5.65 27.23
C LEU A 232 -13.43 4.37 28.04
N GLN A 233 -14.46 3.70 28.56
CA GLN A 233 -14.33 2.41 29.26
C GLN A 233 -13.85 1.27 28.34
N ILE A 234 -14.19 1.28 27.04
CA ILE A 234 -13.72 0.28 26.08
C ILE A 234 -12.19 0.32 25.89
N ARG A 235 -11.56 1.50 26.04
CA ARG A 235 -10.08 1.63 26.04
C ARG A 235 -9.44 1.22 27.36
N CYS A 236 -10.18 1.23 28.47
CA CYS A 236 -9.67 0.96 29.81
C CYS A 236 -9.92 -0.47 30.30
N LEU A 237 -10.33 -1.40 29.42
CA LEU A 237 -10.40 -2.82 29.79
C LEU A 237 -8.99 -3.32 30.11
N PRO A 238 -8.73 -3.79 31.34
CA PRO A 238 -7.49 -4.49 31.64
C PRO A 238 -7.57 -5.85 30.94
N TRP A 239 -6.85 -6.02 29.83
CA TRP A 239 -6.47 -7.34 29.34
C TRP A 239 -5.26 -7.85 30.13
#